data_AF-A0A9E5EVD7-F1
#
_entry.id   AF-A0A9E5EVD7-F1
#
_cell.length_a   1.000
_cell.length_b   1.000
_cell.length_c   1.000
_cell.angle_alpha   90.00
_cell.angle_beta   90.00
_cell.angle_gamma   90.00
#
_symmetry.space_group_name_H-M   'P 1'
#
loop_
_entity.id
_entity.type
_entity.pdbx_description
1 polymer ?
#
loop_
_entity_poly.entity_id
_entity_poly.type
_entity_poly.pdbx_seq_one_letter_code
_entity_poly.pdbx_strand_id
1 'polypeptide(L)'
;LLALRNNRIRPFLDTKILTGWNGQMIAGLAMASKALNEPAYLKAAEKASDFILNNLQQSDGRLMRSFGAVPGEKPQAKILAYLDDYAYLVHGLLTLYEINGDKKRLTQAVELNEKMIKHHGKQGTGPFFQTSEEHEKLFARSIDQYDGAQPSANSVALSNMVKLSKYTQDPKHMKVAEDSFKGLVMRLKMQPSSSTALATALAEFLEAQPKK
;
A
#
# COMPACT_ATOMS: atom_id res chain seq x y z
N LEU A 1 36.18 12.90 -14.86
CA LEU A 1 34.76 12.97 -15.34
C LEU A 1 33.80 13.59 -14.30
N LEU A 2 33.74 13.11 -13.05
CA LEU A 2 32.83 13.65 -12.00
C LEU A 2 33.10 15.13 -11.68
N ALA A 3 34.37 15.53 -11.56
CA ALA A 3 34.76 16.93 -11.31
C ALA A 3 34.22 17.91 -12.38
N LEU A 4 34.29 17.53 -13.66
CA LEU A 4 33.73 18.34 -14.77
C LEU A 4 32.19 18.37 -14.75
N ARG A 5 31.52 17.31 -14.27
CA ARG A 5 30.06 17.26 -14.13
C ARG A 5 29.54 18.19 -13.03
N ASN A 6 30.30 18.37 -11.95
CA ASN A 6 29.93 19.24 -10.83
C ASN A 6 29.90 20.74 -11.17
N ASN A 7 30.51 21.14 -12.29
CA ASN A 7 30.49 22.53 -12.77
C ASN A 7 29.19 22.88 -13.53
N ARG A 8 28.31 21.92 -13.81
CA ARG A 8 27.01 22.17 -14.46
C ARG A 8 25.97 22.56 -13.41
N ILE A 9 25.04 23.44 -13.79
CA ILE A 9 23.83 23.68 -13.00
C ILE A 9 23.11 22.34 -12.84
N ARG A 10 22.87 21.93 -11.59
CA ARG A 10 22.16 20.68 -11.32
C ARG A 10 20.72 20.81 -11.81
N PRO A 11 20.16 19.77 -12.47
CA PRO A 11 18.74 19.76 -12.78
C PRO A 11 17.94 19.84 -11.48
N PHE A 12 16.71 20.35 -11.58
CA PHE A 12 15.79 20.37 -10.45
C PHE A 12 15.63 18.95 -9.89
N LEU A 13 15.78 18.82 -8.57
CA LEU A 13 15.56 17.55 -7.87
C LEU A 13 14.11 17.55 -7.34
N ASP A 14 13.31 16.60 -7.79
CA ASP A 14 12.04 16.33 -7.12
C ASP A 14 12.34 15.77 -5.72
N THR A 15 11.94 16.50 -4.69
CA THR A 15 12.16 16.15 -3.28
C THR A 15 10.91 15.54 -2.63
N LYS A 16 9.88 15.27 -3.43
CA LYS A 16 8.62 14.74 -2.95
C LYS A 16 8.77 13.31 -2.45
N ILE A 17 8.17 13.05 -1.29
CA ILE A 17 8.04 11.73 -0.69
C ILE A 17 6.60 11.28 -0.93
N LEU A 18 6.43 10.12 -1.57
CA LEU A 18 5.12 9.54 -1.90
C LEU A 18 4.84 8.31 -1.04
N THR A 19 3.68 8.26 -0.40
CA THR A 19 3.28 7.18 0.52
C THR A 19 3.32 5.81 -0.16
N GLY A 20 2.64 5.65 -1.30
CA GLY A 20 2.60 4.36 -2.00
C GLY A 20 3.97 3.85 -2.43
N TRP A 21 4.83 4.71 -2.99
CA TRP A 21 6.18 4.32 -3.40
C TRP A 21 7.06 3.95 -2.22
N ASN A 22 6.94 4.70 -1.11
CA ASN A 22 7.64 4.35 0.12
C ASN A 22 7.11 3.04 0.71
N GLY A 23 5.82 2.73 0.62
CA GLY A 23 5.25 1.45 1.02
C GLY A 23 5.92 0.26 0.32
N GLN A 24 6.08 0.34 -1.01
CA GLN A 24 6.79 -0.68 -1.79
C GLN A 24 8.28 -0.74 -1.44
N MET A 25 8.93 0.42 -1.30
CA MET A 25 10.34 0.50 -0.90
C MET A 25 10.58 -0.13 0.48
N ILE A 26 9.70 0.14 1.45
CA ILE A 26 9.76 -0.42 2.81
C ILE A 26 9.70 -1.94 2.74
N ALA A 27 8.75 -2.51 2.00
CA ALA A 27 8.65 -3.96 1.80
C ALA A 27 9.93 -4.53 1.18
N GLY A 28 10.42 -3.91 0.09
CA GLY A 28 11.63 -4.35 -0.60
C GLY A 28 12.88 -4.31 0.29
N LEU A 29 13.08 -3.25 1.05
CA LEU A 29 14.21 -3.12 1.99
C LEU A 29 14.11 -4.14 3.13
N ALA A 30 12.92 -4.36 3.68
CA ALA A 30 12.71 -5.36 4.72
C ALA A 30 13.03 -6.78 4.21
N MET A 31 12.53 -7.15 3.03
CA MET A 31 12.83 -8.43 2.40
C MET A 31 14.33 -8.57 2.07
N ALA A 32 14.94 -7.53 1.51
CA ALA A 32 16.37 -7.51 1.16
C ALA A 32 17.25 -7.68 2.40
N SER A 33 16.87 -7.08 3.54
CA SER A 33 17.62 -7.23 4.80
C SER A 33 17.79 -8.70 5.20
N LYS A 34 16.73 -9.50 5.05
CA LYS A 34 16.72 -10.92 5.38
C LYS A 34 17.42 -11.76 4.30
N ALA A 35 17.16 -11.47 3.03
CA ALA A 35 17.75 -12.21 1.92
C ALA A 35 19.26 -12.03 1.80
N LEU A 36 19.77 -10.84 2.09
CA LEU A 36 21.18 -10.48 1.98
C LEU A 36 21.92 -10.49 3.32
N ASN A 37 21.21 -10.74 4.43
CA ASN A 37 21.74 -10.66 5.79
C ASN A 37 22.37 -9.28 6.10
N GLU A 38 21.69 -8.21 5.69
CA GLU A 38 22.14 -6.81 5.81
C GLU A 38 21.18 -5.99 6.70
N PRO A 39 21.45 -5.88 8.02
CA PRO A 39 20.55 -5.21 8.98
C PRO A 39 20.32 -3.72 8.71
N ALA A 40 21.21 -3.08 7.95
CA ALA A 40 21.07 -1.67 7.58
C ALA A 40 19.79 -1.42 6.75
N TYR A 41 19.36 -2.39 5.93
CA TYR A 41 18.14 -2.26 5.14
C TYR A 41 16.88 -2.32 6.01
N LEU A 42 16.86 -3.16 7.04
CA LEU A 42 15.75 -3.22 7.98
C LEU A 42 15.60 -1.89 8.73
N LYS A 43 16.71 -1.34 9.24
CA LYS A 43 16.72 -0.02 9.91
C LYS A 43 16.24 1.10 8.98
N ALA A 44 16.61 1.06 7.70
CA ALA A 44 16.14 2.02 6.70
C ALA A 44 14.63 1.90 6.45
N ALA A 45 14.10 0.68 6.35
CA ALA A 45 12.67 0.41 6.18
C ALA A 45 11.86 0.90 7.39
N GLU A 46 12.33 0.61 8.62
CA GLU A 46 11.70 1.07 9.86
C GLU A 46 11.67 2.61 9.92
N LYS A 47 12.81 3.26 9.67
CA LYS A 47 12.90 4.72 9.64
C LYS A 47 11.96 5.34 8.60
N ALA A 48 11.86 4.75 7.42
CA ALA A 48 10.94 5.21 6.38
C ALA A 48 9.48 5.06 6.81
N SER A 49 9.12 3.91 7.39
CA SER A 49 7.75 3.68 7.89
C SER A 49 7.36 4.66 8.99
N ASP A 50 8.26 4.95 9.93
CA ASP A 50 8.03 5.94 10.98
C ASP A 50 7.91 7.35 10.42
N PHE A 51 8.71 7.70 9.41
CA PHE A 51 8.58 8.99 8.75
C PHE A 51 7.19 9.16 8.12
N ILE A 52 6.73 8.16 7.36
CA ILE A 52 5.41 8.22 6.71
C ILE A 52 4.30 8.35 7.76
N LEU A 53 4.31 7.52 8.79
CA LEU A 53 3.26 7.54 9.82
C LEU A 53 3.28 8.83 10.65
N ASN A 54 4.46 9.39 10.94
CA ASN A 54 4.55 10.62 11.74
C ASN A 54 4.23 11.90 10.95
N ASN A 55 4.41 11.90 9.62
CA ASN A 55 4.31 13.13 8.81
C ASN A 55 3.18 13.12 7.78
N LEU A 56 2.70 11.93 7.38
CA LEU A 56 1.67 11.76 6.36
C LEU A 56 0.41 11.06 6.88
N GLN A 57 0.36 10.69 8.17
CA GLN A 57 -0.88 10.30 8.81
C GLN A 57 -1.48 11.50 9.54
N GLN A 58 -2.75 11.81 9.23
CA GLN A 58 -3.50 12.86 9.90
C GLN A 58 -3.94 12.41 11.30
N SER A 59 -4.34 13.36 12.15
CA SER A 59 -4.80 13.10 13.51
C SER A 59 -6.04 12.21 13.59
N ASP A 60 -6.87 12.19 12.54
CA ASP A 60 -8.01 11.28 12.41
C ASP A 60 -7.66 9.90 11.83
N GLY A 61 -6.36 9.65 11.59
CA GLY A 61 -5.79 8.41 11.09
C GLY A 61 -5.76 8.26 9.57
N ARG A 62 -6.25 9.24 8.79
CA ARG A 62 -6.18 9.18 7.31
C ARG A 62 -4.76 9.41 6.81
N LEU A 63 -4.41 8.77 5.70
CA LEU A 63 -3.14 8.98 5.02
C LEU A 63 -3.21 10.13 4.00
N MET A 64 -2.08 10.78 3.83
CA MET A 64 -1.78 11.74 2.78
C MET A 64 -0.89 11.07 1.72
N ARG A 65 -1.06 11.43 0.45
CA ARG A 65 -0.28 10.86 -0.66
C ARG A 65 1.15 11.35 -0.67
N SER A 66 1.35 12.65 -0.42
CA SER A 66 2.63 13.30 -0.71
C SER A 66 3.11 14.20 0.42
N PHE A 67 4.41 14.27 0.58
CA PHE A 67 5.08 15.22 1.46
C PHE A 67 6.21 15.90 0.70
N GLY A 68 6.27 17.23 0.76
CA GLY A 68 7.30 17.98 0.06
C GLY A 68 7.16 19.47 0.28
N ALA A 69 8.22 20.21 -0.05
CA ALA A 69 8.22 21.67 -0.05
C ALA A 69 7.79 22.20 -1.41
N VAL A 70 7.02 23.29 -1.39
CA VAL A 70 6.91 24.18 -2.55
C VAL A 70 8.01 25.24 -2.40
N PRO A 71 8.62 25.76 -3.49
CA PRO A 71 9.60 26.84 -3.38
C PRO A 71 9.09 28.00 -2.51
N GLY A 72 9.81 28.28 -1.42
CA GLY A 72 9.44 29.32 -0.43
C GLY A 72 8.60 28.83 0.76
N GLU A 73 8.19 27.56 0.79
CA GLU A 73 7.38 26.97 1.86
C GLU A 73 8.13 25.88 2.64
N LYS A 74 7.68 25.61 3.87
CA LYS A 74 8.13 24.44 4.63
C LYS A 74 7.53 23.16 4.02
N PRO A 75 8.23 22.01 4.09
CA PRO A 75 7.67 20.73 3.69
C PRO A 75 6.40 20.43 4.49
N GLN A 76 5.35 19.98 3.79
CA GLN A 76 4.11 19.59 4.42
C GLN A 76 3.43 18.46 3.65
N ALA A 77 2.56 17.72 4.34
CA ALA A 77 1.73 16.71 3.71
C ALA A 77 0.66 17.38 2.83
N LYS A 78 0.49 16.87 1.61
CA LYS A 78 -0.45 17.36 0.59
C LYS A 78 -1.13 16.17 -0.08
N ILE A 79 -2.38 16.40 -0.49
CA ILE A 79 -3.23 15.46 -1.25
C ILE A 79 -3.65 14.26 -0.38
N LEU A 80 -4.94 13.93 -0.37
CA LEU A 80 -5.43 12.73 0.30
C LEU A 80 -4.85 11.47 -0.36
N ALA A 81 -4.57 10.45 0.44
CA ALA A 81 -4.07 9.17 -0.06
C ALA A 81 -5.10 8.49 -0.97
N TYR A 82 -4.61 7.90 -2.06
CA TYR A 82 -5.40 7.03 -2.93
C TYR A 82 -5.28 5.58 -2.43
N LEU A 83 -6.00 4.67 -3.08
CA LEU A 83 -6.01 3.25 -2.71
C LEU A 83 -4.60 2.62 -2.71
N ASP A 84 -3.76 2.99 -3.69
CA ASP A 84 -2.38 2.50 -3.82
C ASP A 84 -1.51 2.89 -2.62
N ASP A 85 -1.66 4.11 -2.12
CA ASP A 85 -0.96 4.60 -0.93
C ASP A 85 -1.27 3.74 0.30
N TYR A 86 -2.55 3.42 0.54
CA TYR A 86 -2.95 2.52 1.62
C TYR A 86 -2.48 1.09 1.39
N ALA A 87 -2.78 0.50 0.23
CA ALA A 87 -2.47 -0.89 -0.06
C ALA A 87 -0.98 -1.18 0.04
N TYR A 88 -0.13 -0.31 -0.51
CA TYR A 88 1.32 -0.51 -0.48
C TYR A 88 1.93 -0.23 0.88
N LEU A 89 1.44 0.77 1.63
CA LEU A 89 1.96 1.02 2.98
C LEU A 89 1.57 -0.12 3.94
N VAL A 90 0.33 -0.60 3.89
CA VAL A 90 -0.11 -1.77 4.67
C VAL A 90 0.75 -2.99 4.32
N HIS A 91 1.04 -3.22 3.03
CA HIS A 91 1.94 -4.29 2.61
C HIS A 91 3.35 -4.15 3.21
N GLY A 92 3.92 -2.94 3.20
CA GLY A 92 5.22 -2.65 3.83
C GLY A 92 5.23 -2.90 5.34
N LEU A 93 4.16 -2.49 6.05
CA LEU A 93 4.03 -2.71 7.49
C LEU A 93 3.87 -4.19 7.85
N LEU A 94 3.06 -4.93 7.09
CA LEU A 94 2.94 -6.38 7.25
C LEU A 94 4.27 -7.08 6.98
N THR A 95 5.01 -6.64 5.97
CA THR A 95 6.33 -7.20 5.64
C THR A 95 7.33 -6.93 6.78
N LEU A 96 7.34 -5.72 7.36
CA LEU A 96 8.17 -5.43 8.54
C LEU A 96 7.83 -6.40 9.68
N TYR A 97 6.55 -6.55 10.01
CA TYR A 97 6.09 -7.48 11.04
C TYR A 97 6.53 -8.93 10.76
N GLU A 98 6.42 -9.40 9.51
CA GLU A 98 6.85 -10.74 9.10
C GLU A 98 8.37 -10.96 9.26
N ILE A 99 9.17 -9.90 9.15
CA ILE A 99 10.63 -9.98 9.20
C ILE A 99 11.16 -9.86 10.65
N ASN A 100 10.63 -8.92 11.44
CA ASN A 100 11.18 -8.58 12.76
C ASN A 100 10.24 -8.91 13.94
N GLY A 101 8.99 -9.31 13.69
CA GLY A 101 8.00 -9.61 14.73
C GLY A 101 7.43 -8.40 15.46
N ASP A 102 7.67 -7.17 14.98
CA ASP A 102 7.21 -5.94 15.63
C ASP A 102 5.68 -5.79 15.53
N LYS A 103 5.00 -6.15 16.63
CA LYS A 103 3.54 -6.08 16.76
C LYS A 103 3.00 -4.67 16.54
N LYS A 104 3.80 -3.61 16.78
CA LYS A 104 3.39 -2.23 16.49
C LYS A 104 3.06 -2.07 15.00
N ARG A 105 3.85 -2.67 14.11
CA ARG A 105 3.62 -2.62 12.66
C ARG A 105 2.36 -3.36 12.25
N LEU A 106 2.08 -4.50 12.89
CA LEU A 106 0.82 -5.21 12.68
C LEU A 106 -0.39 -4.37 13.09
N THR A 107 -0.37 -3.74 14.28
CA THR A 107 -1.44 -2.86 14.73
C THR A 107 -1.66 -1.70 13.76
N GLN A 108 -0.58 -1.04 13.33
CA GLN A 108 -0.65 0.05 12.34
C GLN A 108 -1.20 -0.43 10.99
N ALA A 109 -0.83 -1.62 10.54
CA ALA A 109 -1.36 -2.22 9.31
C ALA A 109 -2.87 -2.48 9.40
N VAL A 110 -3.35 -2.99 10.54
CA VAL A 110 -4.78 -3.19 10.82
C VAL A 110 -5.52 -1.86 10.74
N GLU A 111 -5.09 -0.85 11.51
CA GLU A 111 -5.74 0.46 11.57
C GLU A 111 -5.84 1.12 10.19
N LEU A 112 -4.75 1.11 9.42
CA LEU A 112 -4.73 1.68 8.07
C LEU A 112 -5.61 0.88 7.09
N ASN A 113 -5.63 -0.44 7.19
CA ASN A 113 -6.50 -1.28 6.37
C ASN A 113 -7.99 -1.01 6.68
N GLU A 114 -8.34 -0.75 7.94
CA GLU A 114 -9.71 -0.38 8.30
C GLU A 114 -10.11 1.00 7.74
N LYS A 115 -9.20 1.98 7.76
CA LYS A 115 -9.42 3.29 7.13
C LYS A 115 -9.59 3.14 5.62
N MET A 116 -8.75 2.32 4.98
CA MET A 116 -8.88 2.00 3.56
C MET A 116 -10.26 1.40 3.25
N ILE A 117 -10.69 0.39 4.01
CA ILE A 117 -12.01 -0.23 3.83
C ILE A 117 -13.13 0.80 3.98
N LYS A 118 -13.07 1.64 5.02
CA LYS A 118 -14.08 2.65 5.31
C LYS A 118 -14.20 3.68 4.18
N HIS A 119 -13.08 4.22 3.71
CA HIS A 119 -13.08 5.40 2.84
C HIS A 119 -13.05 5.07 1.34
N HIS A 120 -12.52 3.91 0.96
CA HIS A 120 -12.41 3.46 -0.43
C HIS A 120 -13.38 2.34 -0.80
N GLY A 121 -14.01 1.69 0.18
CA GLY A 121 -14.96 0.61 -0.05
C GLY A 121 -16.29 1.08 -0.63
N LYS A 122 -16.94 0.23 -1.42
CA LYS A 122 -18.30 0.46 -1.92
C LYS A 122 -19.33 -0.03 -0.91
N GLN A 123 -19.49 0.72 0.19
CA GLN A 123 -20.45 0.44 1.27
C GLN A 123 -20.45 -1.05 1.71
N GLY A 124 -19.26 -1.66 1.78
CA GLY A 124 -19.08 -3.05 2.21
C GLY A 124 -19.29 -4.13 1.14
N THR A 125 -19.36 -3.79 -0.15
CA THR A 125 -19.54 -4.78 -1.24
C THR A 125 -18.56 -4.56 -2.40
N GLY A 126 -17.88 -5.60 -2.88
CA GLY A 126 -17.04 -5.51 -4.08
C GLY A 126 -15.68 -4.81 -3.87
N PRO A 127 -14.97 -4.51 -4.96
CA PRO A 127 -13.62 -3.93 -4.91
C PRO A 127 -13.61 -2.45 -4.52
N PHE A 128 -12.41 -1.93 -4.28
CA PHE A 128 -12.17 -0.59 -3.77
C PHE A 128 -11.99 0.43 -4.89
N PHE A 129 -12.48 1.65 -4.63
CA PHE A 129 -12.27 2.80 -5.49
C PHE A 129 -10.87 3.40 -5.29
N GLN A 130 -10.29 3.90 -6.38
CA GLN A 130 -8.99 4.55 -6.35
C GLN A 130 -9.00 5.80 -5.47
N THR A 131 -10.07 6.59 -5.52
CA THR A 131 -10.27 7.77 -4.68
C THR A 131 -11.21 7.49 -3.51
N SER A 132 -10.96 8.15 -2.38
CA SER A 132 -11.91 8.13 -1.26
C SER A 132 -13.18 8.93 -1.59
N GLU A 133 -14.23 8.76 -0.79
CA GLU A 133 -15.44 9.58 -0.88
C GLU A 133 -15.23 11.07 -0.54
N GLU A 134 -14.11 11.39 0.12
CA GLU A 134 -13.73 12.75 0.53
C GLU A 134 -12.76 13.44 -0.44
N HIS A 135 -12.33 12.74 -1.50
CA HIS A 135 -11.66 13.41 -2.61
C HIS A 135 -12.63 14.38 -3.30
N GLU A 136 -12.09 15.20 -4.21
CA GLU A 136 -12.93 16.00 -5.09
C GLU A 136 -14.02 15.16 -5.74
N LYS A 137 -15.22 15.73 -5.88
CA LYS A 137 -16.37 15.00 -6.41
C LYS A 137 -16.17 14.77 -7.91
N LEU A 138 -15.75 13.57 -8.26
CA LEU A 138 -15.60 13.11 -9.64
C LEU A 138 -16.94 12.65 -10.22
N PHE A 139 -17.10 12.74 -11.55
CA PHE A 139 -18.24 12.17 -12.28
C PHE A 139 -18.35 10.65 -12.07
N ALA A 140 -17.20 9.96 -12.03
CA ALA A 140 -17.10 8.55 -11.71
C ALA A 140 -15.79 8.29 -10.97
N ARG A 141 -15.81 7.36 -10.02
CA ARG A 141 -14.60 6.85 -9.35
C ARG A 141 -14.15 5.57 -10.05
N SER A 142 -12.87 5.51 -10.39
CA SER A 142 -12.29 4.33 -11.02
C SER A 142 -12.00 3.23 -10.01
N ILE A 143 -11.99 2.00 -10.49
CA ILE A 143 -11.53 0.82 -9.77
C ILE A 143 -10.33 0.30 -10.54
N ASP A 144 -9.18 0.27 -9.89
CA ASP A 144 -7.98 -0.26 -10.51
C ASP A 144 -8.02 -1.80 -10.49
N GLN A 145 -7.79 -2.41 -11.66
CA GLN A 145 -7.87 -3.86 -11.90
C GLN A 145 -6.79 -4.34 -12.89
N TYR A 146 -5.78 -3.53 -13.13
CA TYR A 146 -4.76 -3.79 -14.14
C TYR A 146 -3.37 -3.74 -13.51
N ASP A 147 -2.63 -4.83 -13.64
CA ASP A 147 -1.22 -4.85 -13.28
C ASP A 147 -0.41 -4.19 -14.40
N GLY A 148 0.10 -2.99 -14.12
CA GLY A 148 0.98 -2.24 -15.02
C GLY A 148 2.43 -2.34 -14.57
N ALA A 149 3.13 -1.21 -14.55
CA ALA A 149 4.47 -1.12 -13.94
C ALA A 149 4.45 -1.42 -12.43
N GLN A 150 3.30 -1.25 -11.80
CA GLN A 150 3.02 -1.61 -10.41
C GLN A 150 1.82 -2.57 -10.40
N PRO A 151 1.75 -3.51 -9.44
CA PRO A 151 0.59 -4.38 -9.28
C PRO A 151 -0.65 -3.54 -9.00
N SER A 152 -1.83 -4.04 -9.32
CA SER A 152 -3.05 -3.31 -9.00
C SER A 152 -3.20 -3.11 -7.50
N ALA A 153 -3.62 -1.92 -7.08
CA ALA A 153 -3.82 -1.59 -5.68
C ALA A 153 -4.90 -2.48 -5.03
N ASN A 154 -5.94 -2.85 -5.78
CA ASN A 154 -6.94 -3.82 -5.33
C ASN A 154 -6.30 -5.19 -5.07
N SER A 155 -5.47 -5.68 -5.98
CA SER A 155 -4.78 -6.98 -5.82
C SER A 155 -3.93 -7.02 -4.54
N VAL A 156 -3.14 -5.97 -4.30
CA VAL A 156 -2.31 -5.88 -3.09
C VAL A 156 -3.16 -5.74 -1.82
N ALA A 157 -4.24 -4.94 -1.86
CA ALA A 157 -5.18 -4.83 -0.75
C ALA A 157 -5.80 -6.19 -0.37
N LEU A 158 -6.16 -7.02 -1.36
CA LEU A 158 -6.74 -8.34 -1.10
C LEU A 158 -5.73 -9.31 -0.49
N SER A 159 -4.50 -9.35 -1.00
CA SER A 159 -3.43 -10.14 -0.36
C SER A 159 -3.17 -9.68 1.08
N ASN A 160 -3.14 -8.36 1.33
CA ASN A 160 -3.01 -7.82 2.69
C ASN A 160 -4.15 -8.27 3.60
N MET A 161 -5.40 -8.29 3.13
CA MET A 161 -6.55 -8.76 3.93
C MET A 161 -6.46 -10.24 4.25
N VAL A 162 -6.00 -11.08 3.32
CA VAL A 162 -5.74 -12.51 3.59
C VAL A 162 -4.69 -12.64 4.69
N LYS A 163 -3.57 -11.91 4.60
CA LYS A 163 -2.53 -11.89 5.64
C LYS A 163 -3.06 -11.41 7.00
N LEU A 164 -3.77 -10.28 7.01
CA LEU A 164 -4.37 -9.71 8.22
C LEU A 164 -5.33 -10.71 8.88
N SER A 165 -6.20 -11.36 8.12
CA SER A 165 -7.12 -12.37 8.66
C SER A 165 -6.39 -13.52 9.36
N LYS A 166 -5.22 -13.95 8.83
CA LYS A 166 -4.39 -14.98 9.45
C LYS A 166 -3.74 -14.49 10.75
N TYR A 167 -3.25 -13.24 10.76
CA TYR A 167 -2.54 -12.68 11.92
C TYR A 167 -3.46 -12.23 13.05
N THR A 168 -4.65 -11.70 12.74
CA THR A 168 -5.59 -11.19 13.74
C THR A 168 -6.67 -12.19 14.11
N GLN A 169 -6.88 -13.23 13.31
CA GLN A 169 -8.02 -14.15 13.40
C GLN A 169 -9.38 -13.43 13.29
N ASP A 170 -9.42 -12.22 12.76
CA ASP A 170 -10.66 -11.47 12.53
C ASP A 170 -11.28 -11.90 11.18
N PRO A 171 -12.46 -12.55 11.17
CA PRO A 171 -13.13 -12.98 9.94
C PRO A 171 -13.58 -11.83 9.04
N LYS A 172 -13.66 -10.59 9.56
CA LYS A 172 -14.05 -9.39 8.80
C LYS A 172 -13.18 -9.20 7.56
N HIS A 173 -11.85 -9.35 7.70
CA HIS A 173 -10.93 -9.16 6.58
C HIS A 173 -11.16 -10.21 5.49
N MET A 174 -11.39 -11.47 5.87
CA MET A 174 -11.64 -12.55 4.93
C MET A 174 -12.95 -12.34 4.16
N LYS A 175 -14.01 -11.90 4.87
CA LYS A 175 -15.32 -11.62 4.25
C LYS A 175 -15.23 -10.48 3.23
N VAL A 176 -14.56 -9.38 3.60
CA VAL A 176 -14.36 -8.25 2.69
C VAL A 176 -13.54 -8.68 1.46
N ALA A 177 -12.47 -9.47 1.66
CA ALA A 177 -11.67 -9.99 0.57
C ALA A 177 -12.51 -10.87 -0.39
N GLU A 178 -13.33 -11.77 0.14
CA GLU A 178 -14.21 -12.63 -0.65
C GLU A 178 -15.17 -11.82 -1.55
N ASP A 179 -15.84 -10.82 -0.98
CA ASP A 179 -16.78 -9.97 -1.71
C ASP A 179 -16.08 -9.13 -2.79
N SER A 180 -14.87 -8.65 -2.51
CA SER A 180 -14.05 -7.97 -3.50
C SER A 180 -13.58 -8.91 -4.62
N PHE A 181 -13.15 -10.13 -4.32
CA PHE A 181 -12.80 -11.13 -5.33
C PHE A 181 -13.98 -11.44 -6.26
N LYS A 182 -15.19 -11.60 -5.72
CA LYS A 182 -16.41 -11.80 -6.53
C LYS A 182 -16.62 -10.66 -7.53
N GLY A 183 -16.32 -9.42 -7.15
CA GLY A 183 -16.42 -8.26 -8.03
C GLY A 183 -15.29 -8.15 -9.07
N LEU A 184 -14.15 -8.83 -8.86
CA LEU A 184 -12.99 -8.78 -9.77
C LEU A 184 -12.78 -10.06 -10.59
N VAL A 185 -13.46 -11.17 -10.25
CA VAL A 185 -13.24 -12.48 -10.90
C VAL A 185 -13.46 -12.45 -12.41
N MET A 186 -14.38 -11.61 -12.90
CA MET A 186 -14.63 -11.47 -14.34
C MET A 186 -13.40 -10.90 -15.06
N ARG A 187 -12.69 -9.96 -14.45
CA ARG A 187 -11.44 -9.41 -14.98
C ARG A 187 -10.38 -10.49 -15.12
N LEU A 188 -10.20 -11.29 -14.06
CA LEU A 188 -9.23 -12.38 -14.04
C LEU A 188 -9.53 -13.43 -15.12
N LYS A 189 -10.80 -13.76 -15.35
CA LYS A 189 -11.22 -14.69 -16.42
C LYS A 189 -10.95 -14.15 -17.82
N MET A 190 -11.21 -12.86 -18.03
CA MET A 190 -11.11 -12.25 -19.36
C MET A 190 -9.68 -11.86 -19.74
N GLN A 191 -8.86 -11.43 -18.76
CA GLN A 191 -7.50 -10.94 -18.99
C GLN A 191 -6.53 -11.40 -17.87
N PRO A 192 -6.24 -12.71 -17.80
CA PRO A 192 -5.40 -13.26 -16.73
C PRO A 192 -3.96 -12.75 -16.76
N SER A 193 -3.38 -12.54 -17.95
CA SER A 193 -2.00 -12.05 -18.12
C SER A 193 -1.79 -10.62 -17.63
N SER A 194 -2.86 -9.83 -17.49
CA SER A 194 -2.81 -8.45 -16.97
C SER A 194 -3.32 -8.32 -15.53
N SER A 195 -3.56 -9.47 -14.86
CA SER A 195 -4.14 -9.56 -13.52
C SER A 195 -3.40 -10.60 -12.66
N THR A 196 -2.10 -10.75 -12.85
CA THR A 196 -1.23 -11.72 -12.17
C THR A 196 -1.19 -11.57 -10.64
N ALA A 197 -1.18 -10.34 -10.12
CA ALA A 197 -1.21 -10.07 -8.69
C ALA A 197 -2.57 -10.46 -8.10
N LEU A 198 -3.66 -10.24 -8.84
CA LEU A 198 -5.00 -10.67 -8.44
C LEU A 198 -5.08 -12.20 -8.41
N ALA A 199 -4.51 -12.88 -9.41
CA ALA A 199 -4.44 -14.35 -9.46
C ALA A 199 -3.69 -14.92 -8.24
N THR A 200 -2.56 -14.30 -7.88
CA THR A 200 -1.75 -14.68 -6.72
C THR A 200 -2.53 -14.47 -5.43
N ALA A 201 -3.14 -13.31 -5.24
CA ALA A 201 -3.97 -13.02 -4.07
C ALA A 201 -5.16 -14.00 -3.95
N LEU A 202 -5.77 -14.39 -5.07
CA LEU A 202 -6.87 -15.37 -5.08
C LEU A 202 -6.37 -16.77 -4.68
N ALA A 203 -5.20 -17.18 -5.15
CA ALA A 203 -4.59 -18.45 -4.73
C ALA A 203 -4.35 -18.45 -3.21
N GLU A 204 -3.73 -17.39 -2.67
CA GLU A 204 -3.50 -17.22 -1.23
C GLU A 204 -4.81 -17.27 -0.42
N PHE A 205 -5.87 -16.64 -0.94
CA PHE A 205 -7.20 -16.66 -0.35
C PHE A 205 -7.79 -18.07 -0.29
N LEU A 206 -7.74 -18.81 -1.41
CA LEU A 206 -8.27 -20.17 -1.49
C LEU A 206 -7.52 -21.15 -0.58
N GLU A 207 -6.21 -21.00 -0.46
CA GLU A 207 -5.38 -21.79 0.47
C GLU A 207 -5.67 -21.48 1.95
N ALA A 208 -6.09 -20.24 2.24
CA ALA A 208 -6.43 -19.81 3.60
C ALA A 208 -7.82 -20.28 4.05
N GLN A 209 -8.67 -20.77 3.14
CA GLN A 209 -9.98 -21.29 3.49
C GLN A 209 -9.85 -22.59 4.30
N PRO A 210 -10.71 -22.81 5.30
CA PRO A 210 -10.74 -24.09 6.00
C PRO A 210 -11.03 -25.22 5.00
N LYS A 211 -10.17 -26.24 4.97
CA LYS A 211 -10.42 -27.44 4.18
C LYS A 211 -11.67 -28.12 4.72
N LYS A 212 -12.65 -28.35 3.84
CA LYS A 212 -13.87 -29.13 4.16
C LYS A 212 -13.54 -30.58 4.44
#